data_AF-Q9I786-F1
#
_entry.id   AF-Q9I786-F1
#
_cell.length_a   1.000
_cell.length_b   1.000
_cell.length_c   1.000
_cell.angle_alpha   90.00
_cell.angle_beta   90.00
_cell.angle_gamma   90.00
#
_symmetry.space_group_name_H-M   'P 1'
#
loop_
_entity.id
_entity.type
_entity.pdbx_description
1 polymer ?
#
loop_
_entity_poly.entity_id
_entity_poly.type
_entity_poly.pdbx_seq_one_letter_code
_entity_poly.pdbx_strand_id
1 'polypeptide(L)'
;MSKTITWTAALLGSMALAGCSGPKTLYQWEGYQAQVHEYFKGESKEAQAQALEADLEKIRAKNGAVPPGYHAQLGLLYSSIGKDDQMVREFETEKALFPESATYMDFLLNNARGGAR
;
A
#
# COMPACT_ATOMS: atom_id res chain seq x y z
N MET A 1 48.09 -12.22 -36.51
CA MET A 1 47.35 -10.98 -36.18
C MET A 1 45.82 -11.16 -36.06
N SER A 2 45.22 -12.32 -36.37
CA SER A 2 43.75 -12.44 -36.47
C SER A 2 43.00 -12.70 -35.16
N LYS A 3 43.65 -13.15 -34.08
CA LYS A 3 42.96 -13.51 -32.83
C LYS A 3 42.43 -12.32 -31.99
N THR A 4 42.93 -11.10 -32.21
CA THR A 4 42.52 -9.95 -31.38
C THR A 4 41.14 -9.40 -31.74
N ILE A 5 40.69 -9.57 -32.99
CA ILE A 5 39.41 -9.04 -33.50
C ILE A 5 38.21 -9.79 -32.90
N THR A 6 38.35 -11.07 -32.58
CA THR A 6 37.25 -11.85 -31.99
C THR A 6 36.97 -11.49 -30.53
N TRP A 7 37.96 -11.04 -29.76
CA TRP A 7 37.77 -10.67 -28.35
C TRP A 7 37.07 -9.31 -28.19
N THR A 8 37.31 -8.36 -29.09
CA THR A 8 36.65 -7.05 -29.05
C THR A 8 35.16 -7.14 -29.35
N ALA A 9 34.75 -8.01 -30.27
CA ALA A 9 33.32 -8.22 -30.59
C ALA A 9 32.55 -8.81 -29.39
N ALA A 10 33.15 -9.75 -28.65
CA ALA A 10 32.53 -10.34 -27.46
C ALA A 10 32.36 -9.31 -26.33
N LEU A 11 33.33 -8.42 -26.13
CA LEU A 11 33.25 -7.36 -25.11
C LEU A 11 32.18 -6.32 -25.42
N LEU A 12 31.98 -5.97 -26.70
CA LEU A 12 30.96 -5.00 -27.12
C LEU A 12 29.54 -5.55 -26.94
N GLY A 13 29.33 -6.86 -27.16
CA GLY A 13 28.03 -7.51 -26.99
C GLY A 13 27.53 -7.48 -25.55
N SER A 14 28.43 -7.65 -24.57
CA SER A 14 28.08 -7.71 -23.15
C SER A 14 27.50 -6.40 -22.60
N MET A 15 27.92 -5.23 -23.12
CA MET A 15 27.41 -3.93 -22.68
C MET A 15 25.94 -3.70 -23.08
N ALA A 16 25.46 -4.34 -24.15
CA ALA A 16 24.07 -4.22 -24.58
C ALA A 16 23.07 -4.95 -23.65
N LEU A 17 23.54 -5.86 -22.79
CA LEU A 17 22.70 -6.56 -21.81
C LEU A 17 22.52 -5.78 -20.49
N ALA A 18 23.09 -4.58 -20.36
CA ALA A 18 22.80 -3.70 -19.23
C ALA A 18 21.40 -3.08 -19.39
N GLY A 19 20.35 -3.88 -19.16
CA GLY A 19 18.97 -3.43 -19.09
C GLY A 19 18.76 -2.52 -17.89
N CYS A 20 18.87 -1.20 -18.11
CA CYS A 20 18.74 -0.20 -17.07
C CYS A 20 17.25 0.04 -16.75
N SER A 21 16.68 -0.74 -15.84
CA SER A 21 15.41 -0.39 -15.19
C SER A 21 15.43 -0.93 -13.76
N GLY A 22 15.57 -0.02 -12.79
CA GLY A 22 15.31 -0.35 -11.39
C GLY A 22 13.83 -0.66 -11.18
N PRO A 23 13.49 -1.50 -10.19
CA PRO A 23 12.11 -1.89 -9.94
C PRO A 23 11.28 -0.66 -9.56
N LYS A 24 10.35 -0.26 -10.41
CA LYS A 24 9.28 0.65 -10.01
C LYS A 24 8.26 -0.15 -9.23
N THR A 25 8.03 0.23 -7.97
CA THR A 25 6.96 -0.40 -7.20
C THR A 25 5.62 0.10 -7.72
N LEU A 26 4.67 -0.82 -7.88
CA LEU A 26 3.32 -0.47 -8.32
C LEU A 26 2.62 0.39 -7.26
N TYR A 27 2.83 0.08 -5.99
CA TYR A 27 2.28 0.80 -4.84
C TYR A 27 3.36 1.47 -3.99
N GLN A 28 2.97 2.51 -3.27
CA GLN A 28 3.83 3.22 -2.32
C GLN A 28 3.39 2.87 -0.90
N TRP A 29 4.11 1.94 -0.28
CA TRP A 29 3.76 1.42 1.04
C TRP A 29 4.10 2.36 2.20
N GLU A 30 5.07 3.28 1.99
CA GLU A 30 5.57 4.20 3.02
C GLU A 30 5.78 3.45 4.37
N GLY A 31 5.14 3.87 5.46
CA GLY A 31 5.22 3.25 6.79
C GLY A 31 4.20 2.14 7.07
N TYR A 32 3.41 1.68 6.09
CA TYR A 32 2.29 0.73 6.31
C TYR A 32 2.69 -0.49 7.14
N GLN A 33 3.76 -1.20 6.75
CA GLN A 33 4.17 -2.42 7.44
C GLN A 33 4.57 -2.17 8.90
N ALA A 34 5.16 -1.01 9.19
CA ALA A 34 5.49 -0.63 10.55
C ALA A 34 4.21 -0.42 11.37
N GLN A 35 3.19 0.24 10.82
CA GLN A 35 1.94 0.48 11.55
C GLN A 35 1.16 -0.82 11.78
N VAL A 36 1.15 -1.74 10.82
CA VAL A 36 0.57 -3.08 11.03
C VAL A 36 1.30 -3.84 12.14
N HIS A 37 2.63 -3.71 12.22
CA HIS A 37 3.41 -4.33 13.30
C HIS A 37 3.09 -3.71 14.67
N GLU A 38 2.98 -2.39 14.75
CA GLU A 38 2.60 -1.70 15.98
C GLU A 38 1.16 -2.01 16.41
N TYR A 39 0.25 -2.26 15.46
CA TYR A 39 -1.11 -2.77 15.76
C TYR A 39 -1.05 -4.08 16.55
N PHE A 40 -0.22 -5.03 16.13
CA PHE A 40 -0.08 -6.33 16.81
C PHE A 40 0.60 -6.23 18.17
N LYS A 41 1.43 -5.21 18.39
CA LYS A 41 2.00 -4.92 19.72
C LYS A 41 1.01 -4.26 20.67
N GLY A 42 -0.12 -3.76 20.17
CA GLY A 42 -1.11 -3.06 20.97
C GLY A 42 -0.74 -1.61 21.26
N GLU A 43 0.10 -0.98 20.42
CA GLU A 43 0.43 0.44 20.54
C GLU A 43 -0.79 1.34 20.25
N SER A 44 -0.65 2.65 20.49
CA SER A 44 -1.74 3.62 20.28
C SER A 44 -2.26 3.59 18.85
N LYS A 45 -3.57 3.38 18.73
CA LYS A 45 -4.28 3.28 17.46
C LYS A 45 -4.51 4.66 16.85
N GLU A 46 -4.65 5.68 17.68
CA GLU A 46 -4.67 7.09 17.27
C GLU A 46 -3.34 7.49 16.63
N ALA A 47 -2.21 7.11 17.24
CA ALA A 47 -0.88 7.39 16.68
C ALA A 47 -0.66 6.66 15.35
N GLN A 48 -1.10 5.40 15.25
CA GLN A 48 -1.05 4.63 14.00
C GLN A 48 -1.92 5.27 12.91
N ALA A 49 -3.14 5.70 13.22
CA ALA A 49 -4.02 6.37 12.27
C ALA A 49 -3.38 7.67 11.76
N GLN A 50 -2.82 8.49 12.66
CA GLN A 50 -2.12 9.72 12.27
C GLN A 50 -0.90 9.45 11.38
N ALA A 51 -0.12 8.39 11.67
CA ALA A 51 1.02 8.01 10.84
C ALA A 51 0.57 7.58 9.43
N LEU A 52 -0.49 6.77 9.34
CA LEU A 52 -1.04 6.33 8.06
C LEU A 52 -1.70 7.48 7.28
N GLU A 53 -2.37 8.41 7.93
CA GLU A 53 -2.91 9.62 7.30
C GLU A 53 -1.78 10.49 6.71
N ALA A 54 -0.70 10.71 7.47
CA ALA A 54 0.45 11.48 7.01
C ALA A 54 1.14 10.81 5.80
N ASP A 55 1.20 9.48 5.79
CA ASP A 55 1.75 8.72 4.67
C ASP A 55 0.82 8.73 3.44
N LEU A 56 -0.51 8.75 3.60
CA LEU A 56 -1.42 8.97 2.48
C LEU A 56 -1.16 10.32 1.79
N GLU A 57 -0.92 11.37 2.56
CA GLU A 57 -0.57 12.67 1.99
C GLU A 57 0.74 12.63 1.20
N LYS A 58 1.75 11.87 1.66
CA LYS A 58 3.00 11.66 0.90
C LYS A 58 2.75 10.90 -0.40
N ILE A 59 1.91 9.87 -0.38
CA ILE A 59 1.57 9.08 -1.58
C ILE A 59 0.85 9.99 -2.58
N ARG A 60 -0.16 10.74 -2.12
CA ARG A 60 -0.93 11.70 -2.95
C ARG A 60 -0.04 12.78 -3.55
N ALA A 61 0.86 13.36 -2.76
CA ALA A 61 1.79 14.40 -3.23
C ALA A 61 2.72 13.91 -4.35
N LYS A 62 2.98 12.61 -4.44
CA LYS A 62 3.79 11.98 -5.49
C LYS A 62 2.95 11.43 -6.64
N ASN A 63 1.63 11.61 -6.63
CA ASN A 63 0.68 10.92 -7.51
C ASN A 63 0.87 9.39 -7.48
N GLY A 64 1.19 8.85 -6.30
CA GLY A 64 1.37 7.43 -6.07
C GLY A 64 0.05 6.67 -5.95
N ALA A 65 0.13 5.35 -6.10
CA ALA A 65 -0.94 4.43 -5.81
C ALA A 65 -0.86 3.95 -4.35
N VAL A 66 -1.95 4.16 -3.61
CA VAL A 66 -2.15 3.60 -2.27
C VAL A 66 -2.23 2.08 -2.39
N PRO A 67 -1.54 1.31 -1.53
CA PRO A 67 -1.54 -0.15 -1.61
C PRO A 67 -2.88 -0.77 -1.16
N PRO A 68 -3.18 -2.00 -1.61
CA PRO A 68 -4.33 -2.74 -1.13
C PRO A 68 -4.26 -2.98 0.38
N GLY A 69 -5.41 -2.90 1.05
CA GLY A 69 -5.56 -3.06 2.49
C GLY A 69 -5.19 -1.84 3.31
N TYR A 70 -4.70 -0.75 2.70
CA TYR A 70 -4.31 0.46 3.43
C TYR A 70 -5.53 1.17 4.02
N HIS A 71 -6.56 1.38 3.20
CA HIS A 71 -7.81 1.99 3.64
C HIS A 71 -8.57 1.00 4.56
N ALA A 72 -8.51 -0.31 4.31
CA ALA A 72 -9.02 -1.30 5.27
C ALA A 72 -8.34 -1.18 6.65
N GLN A 73 -7.03 -0.99 6.71
CA GLN A 73 -6.31 -0.83 7.98
C GLN A 73 -6.70 0.47 8.69
N LEU A 74 -6.81 1.58 7.96
CA LEU A 74 -7.32 2.84 8.53
C LEU A 74 -8.74 2.68 9.07
N GLY A 75 -9.61 1.99 8.33
CA GLY A 75 -10.98 1.72 8.78
C GLY A 75 -11.03 0.88 10.06
N LEU A 76 -10.18 -0.15 10.17
CA LEU A 76 -10.01 -0.94 11.39
C LEU A 76 -9.54 -0.09 12.57
N LEU A 77 -8.54 0.77 12.35
CA LEU A 77 -8.06 1.67 13.39
C LEU A 77 -9.17 2.61 13.86
N TYR A 78 -9.90 3.26 12.94
CA TYR A 78 -11.00 4.15 13.28
C TYR A 78 -12.15 3.46 14.02
N SER A 79 -12.55 2.26 13.59
CA SER A 79 -13.55 1.47 14.33
C SER A 79 -13.11 1.25 15.78
N SER A 80 -11.84 0.94 15.97
CA SER A 80 -11.32 0.61 17.28
C SER A 80 -11.14 1.79 18.24
N ILE A 81 -11.24 3.03 17.73
CA ILE A 81 -11.21 4.28 18.49
C ILE A 81 -12.56 5.03 18.43
N GLY A 82 -13.64 4.34 18.01
CA GLY A 82 -15.01 4.85 18.03
C GLY A 82 -15.32 5.91 16.97
N LYS A 83 -14.53 5.98 15.89
CA LYS A 83 -14.71 6.95 14.80
C LYS A 83 -15.42 6.32 13.60
N ASP A 84 -16.67 5.92 13.80
CA ASP A 84 -17.40 5.07 12.85
C ASP A 84 -17.62 5.73 11.48
N ASP A 85 -17.89 7.03 11.43
CA ASP A 85 -18.02 7.77 10.17
C ASP A 85 -16.75 7.72 9.33
N GLN A 86 -15.58 7.76 9.98
CA GLN A 86 -14.29 7.64 9.29
C GLN A 86 -14.05 6.19 8.87
N MET A 87 -14.34 5.22 9.74
CA MET A 87 -14.27 3.80 9.39
C MET A 87 -15.07 3.47 8.12
N VAL A 88 -16.33 3.92 8.05
CA VAL A 88 -17.19 3.69 6.87
C VAL A 88 -16.58 4.30 5.62
N ARG A 89 -16.07 5.54 5.69
CA ARG A 89 -15.42 6.20 4.55
C ARG A 89 -14.21 5.43 4.05
N GLU A 90 -13.38 4.94 4.97
CA GLU A 90 -12.18 4.17 4.62
C GLU A 90 -12.55 2.82 3.98
N PHE A 91 -13.53 2.08 4.51
CA PHE A 91 -13.98 0.82 3.91
C PHE A 91 -14.64 1.01 2.54
N GLU A 92 -15.44 2.06 2.35
CA GLU A 92 -15.99 2.38 1.03
C GLU A 92 -14.88 2.79 0.03
N THR A 93 -13.83 3.45 0.51
CA THR A 93 -12.66 3.81 -0.31
C THR A 93 -11.87 2.55 -0.71
N GLU A 94 -11.59 1.65 0.23
CA GLU A 94 -10.96 0.35 -0.06
C GLU A 94 -11.77 -0.42 -1.11
N LYS A 95 -13.08 -0.53 -0.91
CA LYS A 95 -14.00 -1.19 -1.85
C LYS A 95 -13.95 -0.60 -3.24
N ALA A 96 -13.87 0.73 -3.35
CA ALA A 96 -13.81 1.43 -4.63
C ALA A 96 -12.48 1.23 -5.36
N LEU A 97 -11.36 1.22 -4.61
CA LEU A 97 -10.02 1.04 -5.17
C LEU A 97 -9.72 -0.42 -5.52
N PHE A 98 -10.24 -1.36 -4.72
CA PHE A 98 -9.96 -2.79 -4.80
C PHE A 98 -11.27 -3.59 -4.83
N PRO A 99 -11.94 -3.71 -5.99
CA PRO A 99 -13.20 -4.45 -6.12
C PRO A 99 -13.11 -5.92 -5.70
N GLU A 100 -11.91 -6.51 -5.73
CA GLU A 100 -11.64 -7.85 -5.20
C GLU A 100 -11.90 -7.97 -3.69
N SER A 101 -11.78 -6.86 -2.96
CA SER A 101 -12.07 -6.79 -1.53
C SER A 101 -13.56 -6.54 -1.24
N ALA A 102 -14.37 -6.24 -2.27
CA ALA A 102 -15.72 -5.70 -2.10
C ALA A 102 -16.64 -6.60 -1.26
N THR A 103 -16.58 -7.93 -1.45
CA THR A 103 -17.40 -8.87 -0.66
C THR A 103 -17.08 -8.77 0.83
N TYR A 104 -15.80 -8.59 1.19
CA TYR A 104 -15.39 -8.45 2.58
C TYR A 104 -15.72 -7.06 3.13
N MET A 105 -15.50 -6.00 2.35
CA MET A 105 -15.89 -4.64 2.76
C MET A 105 -17.40 -4.53 2.98
N ASP A 106 -18.23 -5.14 2.12
CA ASP A 106 -19.68 -5.20 2.30
C ASP A 106 -20.07 -5.92 3.59
N PHE A 107 -19.41 -7.03 3.92
CA PHE A 107 -19.63 -7.73 5.19
C PHE A 107 -19.32 -6.83 6.39
N LEU A 108 -18.17 -6.15 6.40
CA LEU A 108 -17.79 -5.25 7.50
C LEU A 108 -18.76 -4.06 7.62
N LEU A 109 -19.10 -3.43 6.50
CA LEU A 109 -20.02 -2.28 6.44
C LEU A 109 -21.43 -2.66 6.90
N ASN A 110 -21.94 -3.83 6.51
CA ASN A 110 -23.25 -4.30 6.93
C ASN A 110 -23.30 -4.61 8.43
N ASN A 111 -22.24 -5.20 8.98
CA ASN A 111 -22.17 -5.48 10.42
C ASN A 111 -22.01 -4.21 11.25
N ALA A 112 -21.24 -3.23 10.78
CA ALA A 112 -21.12 -1.93 11.42
C ALA A 112 -22.49 -1.22 11.53
N ARG A 113 -23.31 -1.30 10.47
CA ARG A 113 -24.69 -0.78 10.47
C ARG A 113 -25.66 -1.63 11.30
N GLY A 114 -25.43 -2.94 11.37
CA GLY A 114 -26.27 -3.89 12.11
C GLY A 114 -26.12 -3.81 13.62
N GLY A 115 -24.92 -3.53 14.13
CA GLY A 115 -24.65 -3.32 15.56
C GLY A 115 -25.16 -2.01 16.14
N ALA A 116 -25.68 -1.11 15.30
CA ALA A 116 -26.27 0.17 15.70
C ALA A 116 -27.79 0.11 15.98
N ARG A 117 -28.41 -1.08 16.03
CA ARG A 117 -29.79 -1.31 16.47
C ARG A 117 -29.83 -2.06 17.78
#